data_AF-A0A6L5K2J7-F1
#
_entry.id   AF-A0A6L5K2J7-F1
#
_cell.length_a   1.000
_cell.length_b   1.000
_cell.length_c   1.000
_cell.angle_alpha   90.00
_cell.angle_beta   90.00
_cell.angle_gamma   90.00
#
_symmetry.space_group_name_H-M   'P 1'
#
loop_
_entity.id
_entity.type
_entity.pdbx_description
1 polymer ?
#
loop_
_entity_poly.entity_id
_entity_poly.type
_entity_poly.pdbx_seq_one_letter_code
_entity_poly.pdbx_strand_id
1 'polypeptide(L)' 'MEKKIMFWARECPHCKNMMPLVDRLIDEEGIEIEKLEIWHNEENADLMRSYKDVIAPKCGGQLRTPTFFDT' A
#
# COMPACT_ATOMS: atom_id res chain seq x y z
N MET A 1 -0.94 -9.39 15.30
CA MET A 1 0.41 -9.21 14.71
C MET A 1 0.32 -7.95 13.89
N GLU A 2 1.10 -6.94 14.26
CA GLU A 2 1.17 -5.68 13.51
C GLU A 2 1.88 -5.94 12.19
N LYS A 3 1.28 -5.56 11.06
CA LYS A 3 1.88 -5.63 9.74
C LYS A 3 1.87 -4.25 9.09
N LYS A 4 2.95 -3.92 8.38
CA LYS A 4 3.04 -2.70 7.56
C LYS A 4 2.79 -3.06 6.12
N ILE A 5 1.76 -2.49 5.52
CA ILE A 5 1.29 -2.81 4.18
C ILE A 5 1.41 -1.58 3.29
N MET A 6 1.92 -1.77 2.08
CA MET A 6 1.83 -0.81 0.98
C MET A 6 0.89 -1.37 -0.08
N PHE A 7 -0.31 -0.80 -0.20
CA PHE A 7 -1.18 -1.05 -1.36
C PHE A 7 -0.70 -0.21 -2.54
N TRP A 8 -0.41 -0.86 -3.66
CA TRP A 8 0.15 -0.24 -4.86
C TRP A 8 -0.55 -0.73 -6.13
N ALA A 9 -0.31 -0.04 -7.23
CA ALA A 9 -0.84 -0.40 -8.54
C ALA A 9 0.26 -0.37 -9.60
N ARG A 10 0.29 -1.38 -10.47
CA ARG A 10 1.35 -1.56 -11.48
C ARG A 10 1.52 -0.37 -12.42
N GLU A 11 0.41 0.21 -12.88
CA GLU A 11 0.42 1.32 -13.82
C GLU A 11 0.40 2.70 -13.15
N CYS A 12 0.36 2.78 -11.81
CA CYS A 12 0.34 4.05 -11.09
C CYS A 12 1.73 4.75 -11.13
N PRO A 13 1.86 5.96 -11.71
CA PRO A 13 3.13 6.68 -11.77
C PRO A 13 3.70 7.02 -10.39
N HIS A 14 2.82 7.35 -9.44
CA HIS A 14 3.23 7.64 -8.06
C HIS A 14 3.79 6.39 -7.36
N CYS A 15 3.21 5.20 -7.61
CA CYS A 15 3.74 3.95 -7.09
C CYS A 15 5.14 3.68 -7.65
N LYS A 16 5.35 3.85 -8.96
CA LYS A 16 6.66 3.66 -9.60
C LYS A 16 7.75 4.53 -8.97
N ASN A 17 7.44 5.79 -8.66
CA ASN A 17 8.37 6.70 -7.99
C ASN A 17 8.60 6.32 -6.52
N MET A 18 7.59 5.73 -5.86
CA MET A 18 7.65 5.35 -4.45
C MET A 18 8.43 4.04 -4.22
N MET A 19 8.31 3.07 -5.12
CA MET A 19 8.94 1.74 -5.00
C MET A 19 10.43 1.78 -4.60
N PRO A 20 11.33 2.52 -5.29
CA PRO A 20 12.75 2.53 -4.93
C PRO A 20 13.03 3.19 -3.58
N LEU A 21 12.15 4.08 -3.10
CA LEU A 21 12.27 4.66 -1.76
C LEU A 21 11.90 3.64 -0.68
N VAL A 22 10.86 2.85 -0.95
CA VAL A 22 10.41 1.78 -0.04
C VAL A 22 11.41 0.64 -0.02
N ASP A 23 11.99 0.25 -1.15
CA ASP A 23 13.07 -0.74 -1.19
C ASP A 23 14.27 -0.31 -0.33
N ARG A 24 14.73 0.95 -0.50
CA ARG A 24 15.79 1.49 0.35
C ARG A 24 15.42 1.51 1.83
N LEU A 25 14.19 1.87 2.18
CA LEU A 25 13.72 1.88 3.57
C LEU A 25 13.78 0.47 4.19
N ILE A 26 13.37 -0.55 3.44
CA ILE A 26 13.44 -1.96 3.89
C ILE A 26 14.91 -2.37 4.10
N ASP A 27 15.78 -2.05 3.15
CA ASP A 27 17.19 -2.46 3.17
C ASP A 27 18.01 -1.72 4.25
N GLU A 28 17.82 -0.40 4.39
CA GLU A 28 18.62 0.45 5.27
C GLU A 28 18.16 0.38 6.73
N GLU A 29 16.85 0.31 6.97
CA GLU A 29 16.27 0.35 8.33
C GLU A 29 15.81 -1.04 8.83
N GLY A 30 15.87 -2.07 7.98
CA GLY A 30 15.43 -3.43 8.34
C GLY A 30 13.92 -3.53 8.62
N ILE A 31 13.12 -2.61 8.08
CA ILE A 31 11.66 -2.59 8.27
C ILE A 31 11.01 -3.52 7.26
N GLU A 32 10.08 -4.37 7.71
CA GLU A 32 9.27 -5.20 6.81
C GLU A 32 8.04 -4.43 6.31
N ILE A 33 7.92 -4.26 4.99
CA ILE A 33 6.74 -3.68 4.34
C ILE A 33 6.22 -4.64 3.27
N GLU A 34 5.00 -5.14 3.46
CA GLU A 34 4.31 -6.02 2.52
C GLU A 34 3.71 -5.20 1.36
N LYS A 35 4.19 -5.42 0.14
CA LYS A 35 3.75 -4.67 -1.06
C LYS A 35 2.65 -5.42 -1.80
N LEU A 36 1.40 -4.97 -1.69
CA LEU A 36 0.24 -5.61 -2.30
C LEU A 36 -0.24 -4.85 -3.55
N GLU A 37 -0.13 -5.48 -4.71
CA GLU A 37 -0.65 -4.94 -5.99
C GLU A 37 -2.17 -5.14 -6.03
N ILE A 38 -2.95 -4.11 -6.38
CA ILE A 38 -4.41 -4.16 -6.29
C ILE A 38 -5.18 -3.96 -7.61
N TRP A 39 -4.52 -3.62 -8.73
CA TRP A 39 -5.25 -3.43 -9.99
C TRP A 39 -5.43 -4.74 -10.76
N HIS A 40 -4.52 -5.71 -10.59
CA HIS A 40 -4.54 -7.00 -11.27
C HIS A 40 -4.58 -8.19 -10.30
N ASN A 41 -4.80 -7.94 -9.02
CA ASN A 41 -5.02 -8.97 -8.00
C ASN A 41 -6.26 -8.62 -7.17
N GLU A 42 -7.33 -9.36 -7.38
CA GLU A 42 -8.64 -9.12 -6.75
C GLU A 42 -8.63 -9.42 -5.24
N GLU A 43 -7.89 -10.45 -4.80
CA GLU A 43 -7.73 -10.78 -3.39
C GLU A 43 -7.11 -9.61 -2.60
N ASN A 44 -6.04 -9.01 -3.14
CA ASN A 44 -5.42 -7.83 -2.54
C ASN A 44 -6.34 -6.60 -2.58
N ALA A 45 -7.11 -6.44 -3.66
CA ALA A 45 -8.08 -5.35 -3.78
C ALA A 45 -9.19 -5.46 -2.73
N ASP A 46 -9.70 -6.67 -2.50
CA ASP A 46 -10.70 -6.96 -1.48
C ASP A 46 -10.15 -6.75 -0.07
N LEU A 47 -8.89 -7.12 0.16
CA LEU A 47 -8.21 -6.79 1.41
C LEU A 47 -8.16 -5.26 1.63
N MET A 48 -7.77 -4.47 0.63
CA MET A 48 -7.79 -3.00 0.75
C MET A 48 -9.20 -2.45 1.01
N ARG A 49 -10.23 -3.01 0.35
CA ARG A 49 -11.63 -2.61 0.54
C ARG A 49 -12.12 -2.91 1.94
N SER A 50 -11.66 -4.00 2.56
CA SER A 50 -11.99 -4.32 3.96
C SER A 50 -11.52 -3.25 4.95
N TYR A 51 -10.48 -2.49 4.59
CA TYR A 51 -9.95 -1.36 5.38
C TYR A 51 -10.52 0.01 4.97
N LYS A 52 -11.53 0.06 4.09
CA LYS A 52 -12.06 1.31 3.53
C LYS A 52 -12.48 2.34 4.59
N ASP A 53 -13.13 1.90 5.67
CA ASP A 53 -13.62 2.80 6.70
C ASP A 53 -12.49 3.49 7.49
N VAL A 54 -11.27 2.94 7.45
CA VAL A 54 -10.08 3.52 8.08
C VAL A 54 -9.25 4.32 7.07
N ILE A 55 -9.05 3.77 5.87
CA ILE A 55 -8.21 4.38 4.83
C ILE A 55 -8.90 5.59 4.22
N ALA A 56 -10.16 5.46 3.78
CA ALA A 56 -10.82 6.49 2.99
C ALA A 56 -10.90 7.85 3.73
N PRO A 57 -11.30 7.94 5.01
CA PRO A 57 -11.36 9.24 5.71
C PRO A 57 -9.99 9.95 5.80
N LYS A 58 -8.90 9.18 5.88
CA LYS A 58 -7.52 9.70 5.98
C LYS A 58 -6.93 10.05 4.61
N CYS A 59 -7.49 9.51 3.53
CA CYS A 59 -7.00 9.65 2.17
C CYS A 59 -7.95 10.42 1.25
N GLY A 60 -8.70 11.40 1.78
CA GLY A 60 -9.58 12.28 1.00
C GLY A 60 -10.88 11.62 0.53
N GLY A 61 -11.38 10.65 1.30
CA GLY A 61 -12.62 9.92 1.04
C GLY A 61 -12.49 8.79 0.02
N GLN A 62 -11.27 8.41 -0.38
CA GLN A 62 -11.04 7.45 -1.47
C GLN A 62 -9.96 6.42 -1.12
N LEU A 63 -10.05 5.26 -1.79
CA LEU A 63 -8.96 4.30 -1.84
C LEU A 63 -8.03 4.70 -2.99
N ARG A 64 -6.82 5.14 -2.65
CA ARG A 64 -5.81 5.62 -3.61
C ARG A 64 -4.54 4.77 -3.53
N THR A 65 -3.72 4.81 -4.55
CA THR A 65 -2.38 4.20 -4.52
C THR A 65 -1.32 5.26 -4.83
N PRO A 66 -0.14 5.22 -4.19
CA PRO A 66 0.22 4.31 -3.10
C PRO A 66 -0.51 4.64 -1.78
N THR A 67 -0.86 3.62 -0.99
CA THR A 67 -1.37 3.77 0.39
C THR A 67 -0.55 2.92 1.34
N PHE A 68 -0.12 3.50 2.46
CA PHE A 68 0.55 2.79 3.55
C PHE A 68 -0.42 2.60 4.71
N PHE A 69 -0.45 1.39 5.27
CA PHE A 69 -1.40 1.00 6.31
C PHE A 69 -0.76 0.06 7.32
N ASP A 70 -0.96 0.35 8.61
CA ASP A 70 -0.59 -0.51 9.72
C ASP A 70 -1.84 -1.23 10.24
N THR A 71 -1.79 -2.57 10.34
CA THR A 71 -2.91 -3.42 10.81
C THR A 71 -2.95 -3.60 12.32
#